data_AF-A0A9D5Y871-F1
#
_entry.id   AF-A0A9D5Y871-F1
#
_cell.length_a   1.000
_cell.length_b   1.000
_cell.length_c   1.000
_cell.angle_alpha   90.00
_cell.angle_beta   90.00
_cell.angle_gamma   90.00
#
_symmetry.space_group_name_H-M   'P 1'
#
loop_
_entity.id
_entity.type
_entity.pdbx_description
1 polymer ?
#
loop_
_entity_poly.entity_id
_entity_poly.type
_entity_poly.pdbx_seq_one_letter_code
_entity_poly.pdbx_strand_id
1 'polypeptide(L)'
;MLRINIQLFAHKKGLGSTKNGRDSESKRLGTKRADGQFVLAGNIIARQRGTHIHPGTNVGIGSDDTLFATVDGILKFERMGRDRKKASVYPEEQYKAMLAADADCFKKRNLGRNYKAAN
;
A
#
# COMPACT_ATOMS: atom_id res chain seq x y z
N MET A 1 -71.89 -28.61 -14.79
CA MET A 1 -71.00 -27.67 -14.06
C MET A 1 -69.56 -28.16 -14.22
N LEU A 2 -68.78 -27.52 -15.09
CA LEU A 2 -67.39 -27.93 -15.37
C LEU A 2 -66.48 -27.54 -14.20
N ARG A 3 -65.89 -28.53 -13.53
CA ARG A 3 -64.82 -28.31 -12.53
C ARG A 3 -63.52 -28.02 -13.28
N ILE A 4 -63.22 -26.74 -13.48
CA ILE A 4 -61.94 -26.31 -14.05
C ILE A 4 -60.85 -26.49 -12.97
N ASN A 5 -59.92 -27.40 -13.24
CA ASN A 5 -58.83 -27.73 -12.34
C ASN A 5 -57.68 -26.71 -12.52
N ILE A 6 -57.79 -25.56 -11.83
CA ILE A 6 -56.84 -24.44 -11.89
C ILE A 6 -55.45 -24.74 -11.29
N GLN A 7 -55.24 -25.97 -10.79
CA GLN A 7 -53.98 -26.48 -10.26
C GLN A 7 -52.82 -26.41 -11.29
N LEU A 8 -53.14 -26.45 -12.59
CA LEU A 8 -52.15 -26.41 -13.69
C LEU A 8 -51.61 -24.99 -13.98
N PHE A 9 -52.19 -23.93 -13.41
CA PHE A 9 -51.75 -22.53 -13.59
C PHE A 9 -50.86 -22.00 -12.45
N ALA A 10 -50.44 -22.85 -11.50
CA ALA A 10 -49.53 -22.45 -10.43
C ALA A 10 -48.06 -22.38 -10.92
N HIS A 11 -47.76 -21.50 -11.86
CA HIS A 11 -46.38 -21.10 -12.17
C HIS A 11 -45.96 -19.94 -11.28
N LYS A 12 -45.95 -20.12 -9.95
CA LYS A 12 -44.97 -19.37 -9.16
C LYS A 12 -43.60 -20.01 -9.43
N LYS A 13 -42.97 -19.63 -10.55
CA LYS A 13 -41.50 -19.73 -10.72
C LYS A 13 -40.85 -18.63 -9.87
N GLY A 14 -41.24 -18.57 -8.59
CA GLY A 14 -40.94 -17.47 -7.71
C GLY A 14 -40.21 -18.00 -6.51
N LEU A 15 -38.90 -18.23 -6.67
CA LEU A 15 -37.90 -18.23 -5.61
C LEU A 15 -36.55 -18.21 -6.33
N GLY A 16 -35.97 -17.00 -6.46
CA GLY A 16 -34.59 -16.85 -6.91
C GLY A 16 -33.61 -17.52 -5.93
N SER A 17 -32.43 -17.87 -6.42
CA SER A 17 -31.31 -18.41 -5.64
C SER A 17 -31.14 -17.65 -4.33
N THR A 18 -31.18 -18.37 -3.19
CA THR A 18 -30.75 -17.82 -1.91
C THR A 18 -29.26 -17.54 -2.02
N LYS A 19 -28.84 -16.29 -1.82
CA LYS A 19 -27.41 -15.95 -1.74
C LYS A 19 -26.81 -16.80 -0.62
N ASN A 20 -25.94 -17.75 -0.98
CA ASN A 20 -25.16 -18.52 -0.01
C ASN A 20 -24.25 -17.53 0.73
N GLY A 21 -24.67 -17.07 1.90
CA GLY A 21 -24.02 -16.06 2.73
C GLY A 21 -22.73 -16.56 3.38
N ARG A 22 -21.73 -16.85 2.55
CA ARG A 22 -20.39 -17.27 2.98
C ARG A 22 -19.43 -16.10 2.87
N ASP A 23 -19.47 -15.22 3.86
CA ASP A 23 -18.44 -14.21 4.02
C ASP A 23 -17.45 -14.64 5.11
N SER A 24 -16.16 -14.45 4.84
CA SER A 24 -15.10 -14.70 5.82
C SER A 24 -14.85 -13.46 6.66
N GLU A 25 -14.46 -13.68 7.91
CA GLU A 25 -14.08 -12.60 8.82
C GLU A 25 -13.02 -11.65 8.24
N SER A 26 -13.19 -10.36 8.50
CA SER A 26 -12.26 -9.34 8.01
C SER A 26 -10.85 -9.53 8.58
N LYS A 27 -9.84 -9.65 7.71
CA LYS A 27 -8.44 -9.91 8.11
C LYS A 27 -7.61 -8.64 8.36
N ARG A 28 -8.23 -7.47 8.20
CA ARG A 28 -7.63 -6.14 8.44
C ARG A 28 -6.25 -5.97 7.77
N LEU A 29 -6.11 -6.43 6.53
CA LEU A 29 -4.89 -6.27 5.72
C LEU A 29 -4.66 -4.79 5.35
N GLY A 30 -3.51 -4.51 4.76
CA GLY A 30 -3.12 -3.19 4.27
C GLY A 30 -2.03 -2.52 5.10
N THR A 31 -1.66 -1.32 4.66
CA THR A 31 -0.63 -0.47 5.27
C THR A 31 -1.10 0.10 6.61
N LYS A 32 -0.21 0.11 7.60
CA LYS A 32 -0.44 0.57 8.98
C LYS A 32 0.27 1.88 9.30
N ARG A 33 1.21 2.30 8.45
CA ARG A 33 1.99 3.53 8.57
C ARG A 33 2.04 4.24 7.22
N ALA A 34 2.01 5.57 7.25
CA ALA A 34 2.05 6.40 6.04
C ALA A 34 3.48 6.74 5.62
N ASP A 35 3.66 7.22 4.40
CA ASP A 35 4.94 7.78 3.94
C ASP A 35 5.33 8.99 4.79
N GLY A 36 6.61 9.11 5.16
CA GLY A 36 7.12 10.21 5.98
C GLY A 36 6.82 10.10 7.47
N GLN A 37 6.15 9.04 7.92
CA GLN A 37 5.85 8.84 9.34
C GLN A 37 7.06 8.26 10.09
N PHE A 38 7.30 8.74 11.30
CA PHE A 38 8.28 8.16 12.22
C PHE A 38 7.78 6.80 12.74
N VAL A 39 8.64 5.79 12.69
CA VAL A 39 8.39 4.43 13.14
C VAL A 39 9.50 3.98 14.08
N LEU A 40 9.11 3.30 15.15
CA LEU A 40 10.04 2.58 16.02
C LEU A 40 10.42 1.23 15.41
N ALA A 41 11.57 0.69 15.79
CA ALA A 41 11.94 -0.68 15.49
C ALA A 41 10.87 -1.68 15.98
N GLY A 42 10.62 -2.73 15.21
CA GLY A 42 9.60 -3.75 15.45
C GLY A 42 8.18 -3.36 15.02
N ASN A 43 7.91 -2.09 14.67
CA ASN A 43 6.58 -1.69 14.23
C ASN A 43 6.20 -2.30 12.88
N ILE A 44 4.93 -2.72 12.78
CA ILE A 44 4.35 -3.22 11.53
C ILE A 44 4.09 -2.04 10.57
N ILE A 45 4.63 -2.16 9.36
CA ILE A 45 4.46 -1.20 8.27
C ILE A 45 3.25 -1.58 7.41
N ALA A 46 3.15 -2.83 6.99
CA ALA A 46 2.05 -3.33 6.17
C ALA A 46 1.80 -4.81 6.42
N ARG A 47 0.52 -5.20 6.46
CA ARG A 47 0.10 -6.61 6.45
C ARG A 47 -0.43 -6.93 5.06
N GLN A 48 0.16 -7.91 4.40
CA GLN A 48 -0.18 -8.24 3.01
C GLN A 48 -0.38 -9.76 2.82
N ARG A 49 -0.74 -10.13 1.60
CA ARG A 49 -0.78 -11.51 1.11
C ARG A 49 0.05 -11.53 -0.15
N GLY A 50 1.19 -12.22 -0.12
CA GLY A 50 2.26 -12.00 -1.09
C GLY A 50 2.91 -10.62 -0.95
N THR A 51 3.98 -10.39 -1.69
CA THR A 51 4.76 -9.14 -1.65
C THR A 51 4.28 -8.14 -2.71
N HIS A 52 3.23 -7.38 -2.39
CA HIS A 52 2.86 -6.19 -3.17
C HIS A 52 3.84 -5.04 -2.95
N ILE A 53 4.27 -4.90 -1.69
CA ILE A 53 5.35 -4.01 -1.28
C ILE A 53 6.51 -4.90 -0.87
N HIS A 54 7.67 -4.66 -1.46
CA HIS A 54 8.90 -5.38 -1.16
C HIS A 54 9.64 -4.75 0.03
N PRO A 55 10.38 -5.56 0.80
CA PRO A 55 11.29 -5.01 1.79
C PRO A 55 12.40 -4.21 1.09
N GLY A 56 12.68 -3.02 1.62
CA GLY A 56 13.79 -2.16 1.23
C GLY A 56 14.82 -2.08 2.35
N THR A 57 15.42 -0.90 2.52
CA THR A 57 16.46 -0.69 3.53
C THR A 57 15.86 -0.72 4.94
N ASN A 58 16.47 -1.48 5.85
CA ASN A 58 16.06 -1.61 7.25
C ASN A 58 14.60 -2.07 7.48
N VAL A 59 14.06 -2.86 6.55
CA VAL A 59 12.73 -3.46 6.66
C VAL A 59 12.83 -4.97 6.52
N GLY A 60 12.28 -5.70 7.48
CA GLY A 60 12.18 -7.16 7.47
C GLY A 60 10.83 -7.66 6.95
N ILE A 61 10.79 -8.94 6.58
CA ILE A 61 9.58 -9.67 6.19
C ILE A 61 9.32 -10.82 7.16
N GLY A 62 8.10 -10.91 7.68
CA GLY A 62 7.64 -12.03 8.51
C GLY A 62 7.18 -13.23 7.67
N SER A 63 6.87 -14.35 8.33
CA SER A 63 6.38 -15.57 7.66
C SER A 63 5.00 -15.39 6.99
N ASP A 64 4.21 -14.41 7.44
CA ASP A 64 2.89 -14.07 6.87
C ASP A 64 2.95 -12.88 5.89
N ASP A 65 4.13 -12.63 5.31
CA ASP A 65 4.48 -11.51 4.42
C ASP A 65 4.36 -10.12 5.05
N THR A 66 4.17 -10.02 6.36
CA THR A 66 4.09 -8.74 7.08
C THR A 66 5.44 -8.03 7.03
N LEU A 67 5.43 -6.74 6.65
CA LEU A 67 6.61 -5.88 6.69
C LEU A 67 6.72 -5.21 8.05
N PHE A 68 7.92 -5.24 8.63
CA PHE A 68 8.23 -4.59 9.91
C PHE A 68 9.54 -3.79 9.83
N ALA A 69 9.63 -2.72 10.62
CA ALA A 69 10.84 -1.91 10.70
C ALA A 69 11.91 -2.61 11.57
N THR A 70 13.16 -2.65 11.11
CA THR A 70 14.28 -3.18 11.93
C THR A 70 14.92 -2.09 12.78
N VAL A 71 14.88 -0.84 12.31
CA VAL A 71 15.45 0.34 12.97
C VAL A 71 14.37 1.39 13.17
N ASP A 72 14.60 2.30 14.12
CA ASP A 72 13.81 3.52 14.24
C ASP A 72 14.17 4.53 13.15
N GLY A 73 13.18 5.28 12.68
CA GLY A 73 13.38 6.28 11.65
C GLY A 73 12.11 6.63 10.89
N ILE A 74 12.30 7.24 9.73
CA ILE A 74 11.23 7.71 8.85
C ILE A 74 10.99 6.67 7.76
N LEU A 75 9.72 6.29 7.61
CA LEU A 75 9.29 5.36 6.57
C LEU A 75 9.21 6.06 5.21
N LYS A 76 9.80 5.46 4.18
CA LYS A 76 9.73 5.91 2.79
C LYS A 76 9.28 4.78 1.87
N PHE A 77 8.23 5.03 1.09
CA PHE A 77 7.82 4.16 -0.01
C PHE A 77 8.48 4.62 -1.32
N GLU A 78 9.27 3.74 -1.90
CA GLU A 78 10.00 3.97 -3.14
C GLU A 78 9.51 3.02 -4.24
N ARG A 79 9.66 3.45 -5.49
CA ARG A 79 9.39 2.58 -6.64
C ARG A 79 10.58 1.66 -6.87
N MET A 80 10.32 0.38 -7.10
CA MET A 80 11.31 -0.63 -7.47
C MET A 80 11.07 -1.05 -8.92
N GLY A 81 11.82 -0.44 -9.84
CA GLY A 81 11.71 -0.70 -11.28
C GLY A 81 10.39 -0.18 -11.86
N ARG A 82 9.79 -0.96 -12.78
CA ARG A 82 8.58 -0.54 -13.52
C ARG A 82 7.33 -0.59 -12.64
N ASP A 83 6.98 -1.74 -12.07
CA ASP A 83 5.64 -1.92 -11.48
C ASP A 83 5.64 -2.20 -9.98
N ARG A 84 6.81 -2.46 -9.38
CA ARG A 84 6.92 -2.85 -7.98
C ARG A 84 7.22 -1.65 -7.08
N LYS A 85 6.85 -1.77 -5.81
CA LYS A 85 7.14 -0.77 -4.77
C LYS A 85 7.94 -1.44 -3.65
N LYS A 86 8.76 -0.67 -2.96
CA LYS A 86 9.49 -1.12 -1.77
C LYS A 86 9.31 -0.14 -0.62
N ALA A 87 9.38 -0.65 0.61
CA ALA A 87 9.37 0.15 1.82
C ALA A 87 10.77 0.19 2.43
N SER A 88 11.33 1.38 2.61
CA SER A 88 12.60 1.59 3.28
C SER A 88 12.38 2.43 4.55
N VAL A 89 13.13 2.15 5.60
CA VAL A 89 13.17 3.00 6.80
C VAL A 89 14.56 3.63 6.89
N TYR A 90 14.58 4.96 6.92
CA TYR A 90 15.79 5.74 7.05
C TYR A 90 15.84 6.39 8.44
N PRO A 91 16.92 6.20 9.22
CA PRO A 91 17.15 6.97 10.44
C PRO A 91 17.05 8.47 10.18
N GLU A 92 16.61 9.24 11.18
CA GLU A 92 16.38 10.69 11.00
C GLU A 92 17.60 11.44 10.47
N GLU A 93 18.80 11.08 10.94
CA GLU A 93 20.06 11.70 10.51
C GLU A 93 20.30 11.50 9.02
N GLN A 94 20.06 10.28 8.52
CA GLN A 94 20.20 9.94 7.11
C GLN A 94 19.14 10.64 6.26
N TYR A 95 17.90 10.73 6.76
CA TYR A 95 16.82 11.43 6.07
C TYR A 95 17.10 12.94 5.94
N LYS A 96 17.60 13.58 7.02
CA LYS A 96 18.02 14.99 7.02
C LYS A 96 19.17 15.23 6.04
N ALA A 97 20.14 14.32 5.98
CA ALA A 97 21.25 14.40 5.03
C ALA A 97 20.80 14.32 3.57
N MET A 98 19.85 13.43 3.24
CA MET A 98 19.28 13.31 1.90
C MET A 98 18.54 14.60 1.49
N LEU A 99 17.72 15.16 2.38
CA LEU A 99 17.01 16.42 2.12
C LEU A 99 17.97 17.60 1.85
N ALA A 100 19.06 17.68 2.61
CA ALA A 100 20.07 18.72 2.42
C ALA A 100 20.79 18.59 1.07
N ALA A 101 21.10 17.37 0.63
CA ALA A 101 21.75 17.11 -0.66
C ALA A 101 20.86 17.48 -1.86
N ASP A 102 19.55 17.16 -1.79
CA ASP A 102 18.59 17.52 -2.83
C ASP A 102 18.40 19.04 -2.96
N ALA A 103 18.37 19.75 -1.84
CA ALA A 103 18.26 21.21 -1.82
C ALA A 103 19.51 21.89 -2.43
N ASP A 104 20.71 21.40 -2.14
CA ASP A 104 21.96 21.92 -2.70
C ASP A 104 22.06 21.66 -4.22
N CYS A 105 21.60 20.49 -4.69
CA CYS A 105 21.52 20.18 -6.12
C CYS A 105 20.59 21.12 -6.88
N PHE A 106 19.42 21.44 -6.32
CA PHE A 106 18.46 22.37 -6.94
C PHE A 106 19.00 23.81 -6.99
N LYS A 107 19.68 24.26 -5.94
CA LYS A 107 20.32 25.58 -5.89
C LYS A 107 21.43 25.70 -6.95
N LYS A 108 22.29 24.67 -7.08
CA LYS A 108 23.34 24.59 -8.13
C LYS A 108 22.76 24.61 -9.55
N ARG A 109 21.65 23.90 -9.80
CA ARG A 109 20.97 23.89 -11.11
C ARG A 109 20.38 25.24 -11.52
N ASN A 110 19.93 26.06 -10.56
CA ASN A 110 19.36 27.37 -10.85
C ASN A 110 20.41 28.49 -10.93
N LEU A 111 21.50 28.43 -10.15
CA LEU A 111 22.61 29.37 -10.31
C LEU A 111 23.27 29.24 -11.70
N GLY A 112 23.39 28.03 -12.26
CA GLY A 112 23.98 27.81 -13.59
C GLY A 112 23.12 28.30 -14.78
N ARG A 113 21.81 28.57 -14.59
CA ARG A 113 20.95 29.09 -15.66
C ARG A 113 21.03 30.61 -15.83
N ASN A 114 21.39 31.35 -14.78
CA ASN A 114 21.45 32.83 -14.84
C ASN A 114 22.68 33.37 -15.58
N TYR A 115 23.77 32.59 -15.74
CA TYR A 115 24.98 33.05 -16.45
C TYR A 115 24.92 32.90 -17.99
N LYS A 116 23.94 32.17 -18.54
CA LYS A 116 23.77 31.98 -20.00
C LYS A 116 22.70 32.87 -20.65
N ALA A 117 21.95 33.64 -19.86
CA ALA A 117 20.93 34.57 -20.34
C ALA A 117 21.44 36.03 -20.41
N ALA A 118 22.72 36.26 -20.15
CA ALA A 118 23.34 37.58 -20.05
C ALA A 118 24.48 37.83 -21.08
N ASN A 119 24.64 36.97 -22.09
CA ASN A 119 25.54 37.16 -23.23
C ASN A 119 24.78 37.00 -24.55
#